data_AF-A0A929CL92-F1
#
_entry.id   AF-A0A929CL92-F1
#
_cell.length_a   1.000
_cell.length_b   1.000
_cell.length_c   1.000
_cell.angle_alpha   90.00
_cell.angle_beta   90.00
_cell.angle_gamma   90.00
#
_symmetry.space_group_name_H-M   'P 1'
#
loop_
_entity.id
_entity.type
_entity.pdbx_description
1 polymer ?
#
loop_
_entity_poly.entity_id
_entity_poly.type
_entity_poly.pdbx_seq_one_letter_code
_entity_poly.pdbx_strand_id
1 'polypeptide(L)'
;MDVKKLIEEVLNNLANDKPLSSVVSKVQMISLILKDVKFKEWVDCEFFNGYFKDIDVPSYRKICILGVKAQIIVSKGFGGAVQYSNILLPIDLLGKETYNLIAEIPIKDSISVIQQLLENKGKKTSAVNSAEAQCIKTLVLEGQIIE
;
A
#
# COMPACT_ATOMS: atom_id res chain seq x y z
N MET A 1 14.06 13.17 -29.63
CA MET A 1 14.26 12.17 -28.56
C MET A 1 13.35 11.01 -28.85
N ASP A 2 13.89 9.80 -28.97
CA ASP A 2 13.12 8.62 -29.35
C ASP A 2 12.45 8.02 -28.11
N VAL A 3 11.14 8.16 -28.01
CA VAL A 3 10.34 7.69 -26.86
C VAL A 3 10.48 6.18 -26.69
N LYS A 4 10.61 5.45 -27.79
CA LYS A 4 10.76 3.99 -27.76
C LYS A 4 12.04 3.59 -27.05
N LYS A 5 13.17 4.24 -27.37
CA LYS A 5 14.45 4.02 -26.68
C LYS A 5 14.36 4.34 -25.19
N LEU A 6 13.65 5.40 -24.83
CA LEU A 6 13.48 5.79 -23.43
C LEU A 6 12.67 4.75 -22.63
N ILE A 7 11.63 4.18 -23.26
CA ILE A 7 10.85 3.08 -22.68
C ILE A 7 11.72 1.83 -22.53
N GLU A 8 12.48 1.45 -23.57
CA GLU A 8 13.39 0.30 -23.53
C GLU A 8 14.45 0.45 -22.42
N GLU A 9 14.99 1.64 -22.23
CA GLU A 9 15.92 1.92 -21.13
C GLU A 9 15.28 1.81 -19.74
N VAL A 10 14.02 2.24 -19.60
CA VAL A 10 13.26 2.09 -18.34
C VAL A 10 13.05 0.61 -18.03
N LEU A 11 12.59 -0.17 -19.02
CA LEU A 11 12.39 -1.61 -18.87
C LEU A 11 13.69 -2.31 -18.49
N ASN A 12 14.80 -1.97 -19.17
CA ASN A 12 16.10 -2.54 -18.86
C ASN A 12 16.61 -2.14 -17.47
N ASN A 13 16.38 -0.90 -17.04
CA ASN A 13 16.75 -0.46 -15.69
C ASN A 13 15.94 -1.20 -14.61
N LEU A 14 14.64 -1.41 -14.82
CA LEU A 14 13.78 -2.16 -13.91
C LEU A 14 14.16 -3.65 -13.87
N ALA A 15 14.47 -4.26 -15.01
CA ALA A 15 14.87 -5.67 -15.10
C ALA A 15 16.23 -5.98 -14.45
N ASN A 16 17.09 -4.97 -14.28
CA ASN A 16 18.40 -5.10 -13.64
C ASN A 16 18.44 -4.51 -12.23
N ASP A 17 17.28 -4.40 -11.56
CA ASP A 17 17.15 -3.92 -10.18
C ASP A 17 17.86 -2.57 -9.90
N LYS A 18 17.89 -1.68 -10.90
CA LYS A 18 18.50 -0.36 -10.68
C LYS A 18 17.64 0.45 -9.70
N PRO A 19 18.25 1.36 -8.93
CA PRO A 19 17.51 2.21 -7.99
C PRO A 19 16.35 2.92 -8.68
N LEU A 20 15.18 2.90 -8.06
CA LEU A 20 13.97 3.48 -8.64
C LEU A 20 14.14 4.97 -8.96
N SER A 21 14.95 5.69 -8.18
CA SER A 21 15.34 7.09 -8.43
C SER A 21 15.94 7.32 -9.82
N SER A 22 16.64 6.33 -10.38
CA SER A 22 17.19 6.38 -11.74
C SER A 22 16.15 6.17 -12.85
N VAL A 23 14.96 5.69 -12.48
CA VAL A 23 13.85 5.36 -13.38
C VAL A 23 12.78 6.45 -13.33
N VAL A 24 12.49 7.05 -12.17
CA VAL A 24 11.42 8.05 -11.97
C VAL A 24 11.48 9.18 -12.99
N SER A 25 12.64 9.83 -13.14
CA SER A 25 12.79 10.97 -14.07
C SER A 25 12.54 10.58 -15.52
N LYS A 26 12.88 9.33 -15.92
CA LYS A 26 12.61 8.83 -17.27
C LYS A 26 11.12 8.57 -17.46
N VAL A 27 10.45 7.96 -16.49
CA VAL A 27 9.01 7.71 -16.51
C VAL A 27 8.21 9.02 -16.59
N GLN A 28 8.61 10.03 -15.81
CA GLN A 28 8.02 11.38 -15.87
C GLN A 28 8.23 12.04 -17.24
N MET A 29 9.42 11.89 -17.83
CA MET A 29 9.69 12.40 -19.18
C MET A 29 8.82 11.68 -20.24
N ILE A 30 8.66 10.36 -20.13
CA ILE A 30 7.77 9.58 -21.02
C ILE A 30 6.33 10.09 -20.92
N SER A 31 5.82 10.34 -19.70
CA SER A 31 4.43 10.80 -19.52
C SER A 31 4.18 12.16 -20.16
N LEU A 32 5.15 13.06 -20.11
CA LEU A 32 5.09 14.36 -20.78
C LEU A 32 5.14 14.24 -22.31
N ILE A 33 5.96 13.34 -22.85
CA ILE A 33 6.10 13.19 -24.32
C ILE A 33 4.87 12.51 -24.93
N LEU A 34 4.34 11.47 -24.29
CA LEU A 34 3.16 10.74 -24.77
C LEU A 34 1.89 11.59 -24.71
N LYS A 35 1.89 12.66 -23.90
CA LYS A 35 0.72 13.53 -23.65
C LYS A 35 -0.52 12.75 -23.20
N ASP A 36 -0.30 11.59 -22.57
CA ASP A 36 -1.34 10.78 -21.98
C ASP A 36 -1.64 11.29 -20.57
N VAL A 37 -2.81 11.90 -20.41
CA VAL A 37 -3.27 12.50 -19.16
C VAL A 37 -3.38 11.44 -18.05
N LYS A 38 -3.93 10.27 -18.36
CA LYS A 38 -4.13 9.21 -17.37
C LYS A 38 -2.80 8.66 -16.89
N PHE A 39 -1.87 8.45 -17.82
CA PHE A 39 -0.53 7.99 -17.46
C PHE A 39 0.21 9.02 -16.63
N LYS A 40 0.09 10.31 -16.97
CA LYS A 40 0.68 11.38 -16.17
C LYS A 40 0.11 11.43 -14.74
N GLU A 41 -1.21 11.39 -14.59
CA GLU A 41 -1.88 11.38 -13.28
C GLU A 41 -1.43 10.17 -12.44
N TRP A 42 -1.33 9.00 -13.08
CA TRP A 42 -0.81 7.81 -12.43
C TRP A 42 0.63 7.99 -11.95
N VAL A 43 1.52 8.54 -12.79
CA VAL A 43 2.92 8.84 -12.39
C VAL A 43 2.98 9.82 -11.23
N ASP A 44 2.17 10.88 -11.29
CA ASP A 44 2.12 11.91 -10.26
C ASP A 44 1.65 11.32 -8.91
N CYS A 45 0.63 10.45 -8.93
CA CYS A 45 0.16 9.75 -7.73
C CYS A 45 1.19 8.72 -7.23
N GLU A 46 1.73 7.88 -8.10
CA GLU A 46 2.60 6.77 -7.68
C GLU A 46 3.93 7.25 -7.10
N PHE A 47 4.57 8.23 -7.73
CA PHE A 47 5.95 8.59 -7.40
C PHE A 47 6.06 9.81 -6.51
N PHE A 48 5.10 10.74 -6.55
CA PHE A 48 5.26 12.05 -5.91
C PHE A 48 4.22 12.32 -4.82
N ASN A 49 2.95 12.27 -5.18
CA ASN A 49 1.86 12.80 -4.36
C ASN A 49 1.23 11.74 -3.46
N GLY A 50 1.23 10.47 -3.88
CA GLY A 50 0.34 9.47 -3.29
C GLY A 50 -1.11 9.67 -3.74
N TYR A 51 -1.98 8.78 -3.25
CA TYR A 51 -3.41 8.76 -3.50
C TYR A 51 -4.16 9.49 -2.38
N PHE A 52 -4.29 10.82 -2.50
CA PHE A 52 -5.04 11.63 -1.54
C PHE A 52 -6.55 11.36 -1.57
N LYS A 53 -7.30 11.94 -0.62
CA LYS A 53 -8.76 11.74 -0.47
C LYS A 53 -9.48 11.97 -1.81
N ASP A 54 -10.41 11.07 -2.12
CA ASP A 54 -11.26 11.04 -3.31
C ASP A 54 -10.63 10.52 -4.61
N ILE A 55 -9.35 10.10 -4.59
CA ILE A 55 -8.73 9.37 -5.72
C ILE A 55 -8.91 7.86 -5.53
N ASP A 56 -9.42 7.19 -6.56
CA ASP A 56 -9.51 5.74 -6.58
C ASP A 56 -8.12 5.10 -6.53
N VAL A 57 -7.90 4.30 -5.49
CA VAL A 57 -6.66 3.57 -5.27
C VAL A 57 -6.69 2.30 -6.13
N PRO A 58 -5.68 2.06 -6.98
CA PRO A 58 -5.60 0.85 -7.80
C PRO A 58 -5.67 -0.42 -6.97
N SER A 59 -6.22 -1.51 -7.51
CA SER A 59 -6.38 -2.78 -6.79
C SER A 59 -5.06 -3.32 -6.24
N TYR A 60 -3.95 -3.17 -6.98
CA TYR A 60 -2.62 -3.60 -6.54
C TYR A 60 -2.05 -2.77 -5.38
N ARG A 61 -2.64 -1.59 -5.06
CA ARG A 61 -2.32 -0.78 -3.88
C ARG A 61 -3.22 -1.12 -2.69
N LYS A 62 -4.12 -2.10 -2.81
CA LYS A 62 -4.99 -2.56 -1.71
C LYS A 62 -4.47 -3.89 -1.16
N ILE A 63 -4.27 -3.93 0.14
CA ILE A 63 -3.89 -5.15 0.84
C ILE A 63 -5.15 -5.77 1.43
N CYS A 64 -5.34 -7.07 1.20
CA CYS A 64 -6.40 -7.84 1.85
C CYS A 64 -5.83 -8.56 3.09
N ILE A 65 -6.42 -8.32 4.26
CA ILE A 65 -6.01 -8.99 5.49
C ILE A 65 -6.71 -10.34 5.62
N LEU A 66 -5.91 -11.40 5.78
CA LEU A 66 -6.39 -12.76 6.04
C LEU A 66 -6.71 -12.93 7.53
N GLY A 67 -7.90 -12.46 7.92
CA GLY A 67 -8.46 -12.69 9.24
C GLY A 67 -8.08 -11.61 10.27
N VAL A 68 -9.06 -11.19 11.05
CA VAL A 68 -8.88 -10.15 12.08
C VAL A 68 -8.96 -10.80 13.44
N LYS A 69 -7.93 -10.57 14.27
CA LYS A 69 -7.93 -11.02 15.65
C LYS A 69 -8.28 -9.88 16.58
N ALA A 70 -9.17 -10.14 17.51
CA ALA A 70 -9.62 -9.15 18.47
C ALA A 70 -9.58 -9.66 19.91
N GLN A 71 -9.71 -8.69 20.80
CA GLN A 71 -10.01 -8.92 22.21
C GLN A 71 -11.49 -8.63 22.43
N ILE A 72 -12.21 -9.62 22.95
CA ILE A 72 -13.65 -9.54 23.17
C ILE A 72 -13.90 -9.54 24.67
N ILE A 73 -14.63 -8.54 25.14
CA ILE A 73 -15.07 -8.45 26.53
C ILE A 73 -16.54 -8.86 26.57
N VAL A 74 -16.85 -9.96 27.25
CA VAL A 74 -18.21 -10.47 27.39
C VAL A 74 -18.65 -10.26 28.84
N SER A 75 -19.72 -9.48 29.04
CA SER A 75 -20.29 -9.31 30.37
C SER A 75 -21.04 -10.58 30.79
N LYS A 76 -20.86 -10.99 32.05
CA LYS A 76 -21.57 -12.12 32.67
C LYS A 76 -22.65 -11.64 33.65
N GLY A 77 -23.16 -10.41 33.48
CA GLY A 77 -24.07 -9.78 34.44
C GLY A 77 -23.39 -9.62 35.81
N PHE A 78 -24.02 -10.15 36.87
CA PHE A 78 -23.52 -10.04 38.26
C PHE A 78 -22.17 -10.74 38.52
N GLY A 79 -21.66 -11.54 37.58
CA GLY A 79 -20.36 -12.22 37.68
C GLY A 79 -19.16 -11.44 37.11
N GLY A 80 -19.33 -10.15 36.78
CA GLY A 80 -18.27 -9.33 36.17
C GLY A 80 -18.15 -9.52 34.65
N ALA A 81 -16.95 -9.31 34.11
CA ALA A 81 -16.66 -9.46 32.68
C ALA A 81 -15.55 -10.49 32.45
N VAL A 82 -15.70 -11.31 31.41
CA VAL A 82 -14.64 -12.20 30.94
C VAL A 82 -14.04 -11.61 29.68
N GLN A 83 -12.72 -11.52 29.68
CA GLN A 83 -11.94 -11.04 28.54
C GLN A 83 -11.34 -12.24 27.81
N TYR A 84 -11.65 -12.34 26.54
CA TYR A 84 -11.01 -13.28 25.63
C TYR A 84 -10.05 -12.53 24.72
N SER A 85 -8.85 -13.05 24.55
CA SER A 85 -7.81 -12.44 23.73
C SER A 85 -7.49 -13.32 22.52
N ASN A 86 -7.04 -12.70 21.42
CA ASN A 86 -6.55 -13.39 20.23
C ASN A 86 -7.61 -14.26 19.52
N ILE A 87 -8.90 -13.88 19.59
CA ILE A 87 -9.99 -14.57 18.89
C ILE A 87 -10.04 -14.10 17.44
N LEU A 88 -10.10 -15.05 16.50
CA LEU A 88 -10.40 -14.77 15.10
C LEU A 88 -11.87 -14.36 14.95
N LEU A 89 -12.09 -13.16 14.43
CA LEU A 89 -13.42 -12.64 14.16
C LEU A 89 -13.93 -13.15 12.79
N PRO A 90 -15.17 -13.67 12.72
CA PRO A 90 -15.81 -14.04 11.46
C PRO A 90 -16.34 -12.77 10.76
N ILE A 91 -15.41 -11.95 10.25
CA ILE A 91 -15.72 -10.66 9.61
C ILE A 91 -16.48 -10.81 8.29
N ASP A 92 -16.43 -11.99 7.69
CA ASP A 92 -17.18 -12.41 6.51
C ASP A 92 -18.70 -12.39 6.74
N LEU A 93 -19.13 -12.56 8.00
CA LEU A 93 -20.55 -12.50 8.38
C LEU A 93 -21.09 -11.07 8.54
N LEU A 94 -20.24 -10.04 8.46
CA LEU A 94 -20.63 -8.63 8.67
C LEU A 94 -21.22 -7.95 7.42
N GLY A 95 -21.31 -8.69 6.31
CA GLY A 95 -21.72 -8.17 5.01
C GLY A 95 -20.56 -7.54 4.23
N LYS A 96 -20.72 -7.45 2.90
CA LYS A 96 -19.63 -7.09 1.97
C LYS A 96 -19.04 -5.71 2.24
N GLU A 97 -19.85 -4.72 2.55
CA GLU A 97 -19.38 -3.35 2.80
C GLU A 97 -18.51 -3.28 4.06
N THR A 98 -19.00 -3.83 5.16
CA THR A 98 -18.26 -3.89 6.43
C THR A 98 -17.00 -4.75 6.31
N TYR A 99 -17.09 -5.87 5.58
CA TYR A 99 -15.94 -6.71 5.29
C TYR A 99 -14.86 -5.92 4.55
N ASN A 100 -15.20 -5.23 3.46
CA ASN A 100 -14.23 -4.45 2.70
C ASN A 100 -13.61 -3.32 3.53
N LEU A 101 -14.40 -2.65 4.38
CA LEU A 101 -13.88 -1.61 5.27
C LEU A 101 -12.85 -2.12 6.29
N ILE A 102 -12.97 -3.38 6.70
CA ILE A 102 -12.10 -3.99 7.71
C ILE A 102 -10.92 -4.73 7.07
N ALA A 103 -11.18 -5.44 5.97
CA ALA A 103 -10.23 -6.34 5.33
C ALA A 103 -9.34 -5.65 4.29
N GLU A 104 -9.81 -4.58 3.64
CA GLU A 104 -9.02 -3.85 2.65
C GLU A 104 -8.32 -2.64 3.28
N ILE A 105 -6.99 -2.68 3.31
CA ILE A 105 -6.17 -1.52 3.67
C ILE A 105 -5.59 -0.92 2.38
N PRO A 106 -6.03 0.27 1.95
CA PRO A 106 -5.42 0.96 0.82
C PRO A 106 -4.10 1.61 1.22
N ILE A 107 -3.02 1.33 0.49
CA ILE A 107 -1.76 2.03 0.63
C ILE A 107 -1.79 3.29 -0.22
N LYS A 108 -1.91 4.44 0.44
CA LYS A 108 -2.05 5.73 -0.22
C LYS A 108 -0.72 6.45 -0.46
N ASP A 109 0.32 6.12 0.28
CA ASP A 109 1.62 6.79 0.16
C ASP A 109 2.31 6.54 -1.20
N SER A 110 3.08 7.52 -1.65
CA SER A 110 3.92 7.39 -2.84
C SER A 110 5.05 6.38 -2.62
N ILE A 111 5.57 5.80 -3.70
CA ILE A 111 6.62 4.78 -3.63
C ILE A 111 7.88 5.34 -2.95
N SER A 112 8.21 6.61 -3.13
CA SER A 112 9.35 7.24 -2.47
C SER A 112 9.21 7.27 -0.93
N VAL A 113 8.00 7.53 -0.42
CA VAL A 113 7.73 7.49 1.03
C VAL A 113 7.84 6.05 1.55
N ILE A 114 7.33 5.08 0.80
CA ILE A 114 7.41 3.65 1.13
C ILE A 114 8.87 3.20 1.18
N GLN A 115 9.69 3.58 0.19
CA GLN A 115 11.13 3.28 0.17
C GLN A 115 11.85 3.86 1.38
N GLN A 116 11.61 5.13 1.71
CA GLN A 116 12.20 5.76 2.89
C GLN A 116 11.77 5.06 4.18
N LEU A 117 10.53 4.58 4.27
CA LEU A 117 10.04 3.84 5.44
C LEU A 117 10.78 2.51 5.62
N LEU A 118 11.07 1.81 4.51
CA LEU A 118 11.83 0.56 4.52
C LEU A 118 13.30 0.78 4.89
N GLU A 119 13.94 1.81 4.33
CA GLU A 119 15.34 2.14 4.60
C GLU A 119 15.58 2.62 6.05
N ASN A 120 14.64 3.37 6.62
CA ASN A 120 14.82 4.03 7.93
C ASN A 120 14.52 3.17 9.18
N LYS A 121 14.32 1.84 9.05
CA LYS A 121 14.12 0.88 10.16
C LYS A 121 13.36 1.42 11.39
N GLY A 122 12.29 2.20 11.19
CA GLY A 122 11.38 2.61 12.27
C GLY A 122 11.60 3.98 12.95
N LYS A 123 12.33 4.93 12.38
CA LYS A 123 12.08 6.34 12.76
C LYS A 123 10.73 6.78 12.19
N LYS A 124 9.78 7.14 13.07
CA LYS A 124 8.45 7.64 12.68
C LYS A 124 8.59 8.79 11.68
N THR A 125 8.42 8.52 10.40
CA THR A 125 8.11 9.57 9.43
C THR A 125 6.65 9.91 9.63
N SER A 126 6.36 11.17 9.88
CA SER A 126 5.05 11.71 10.29
C SER A 126 3.92 11.52 9.27
N ALA A 127 4.19 10.87 8.14
CA ALA A 127 3.31 10.79 6.99
C ALA A 127 2.52 9.48 6.88
N VAL A 128 3.06 8.35 7.38
CA VAL A 128 2.45 7.02 7.15
C VAL A 128 1.58 6.63 8.35
N ASN A 129 0.33 6.21 8.08
CA ASN A 129 -0.56 5.67 9.11
C ASN A 129 0.08 4.44 9.78
N SER A 130 -0.03 4.31 11.11
CA SER A 130 0.58 3.21 11.85
C SER A 130 0.15 1.83 11.37
N ALA A 131 -1.10 1.69 10.88
CA ALA A 131 -1.59 0.44 10.31
C ALA A 131 -0.94 0.12 8.95
N GLU A 132 -0.87 1.09 8.05
CA GLU A 132 -0.23 0.97 6.73
C GLU A 132 1.27 0.65 6.87
N ALA A 133 1.97 1.36 7.76
CA ALA A 133 3.38 1.12 8.06
C ALA A 133 3.65 -0.30 8.57
N GLN A 134 2.71 -0.87 9.35
CA GLN A 134 2.83 -2.22 9.88
C GLN A 134 2.57 -3.26 8.79
N CYS A 135 1.52 -3.08 7.97
CA CYS A 135 1.23 -3.95 6.84
C CYS A 135 2.35 -3.97 5.80
N ILE A 136 2.88 -2.80 5.42
CA ILE A 136 4.01 -2.70 4.48
C ILE A 136 5.22 -3.47 5.02
N LYS A 137 5.55 -3.32 6.31
CA LYS A 137 6.67 -4.05 6.92
C LYS A 137 6.42 -5.55 6.93
N THR A 138 5.24 -6.00 7.33
CA THR A 138 4.88 -7.42 7.36
C THR A 138 4.97 -8.03 5.97
N LEU A 139 4.37 -7.41 4.95
CA LEU A 139 4.39 -7.92 3.57
C LEU A 139 5.80 -7.98 2.97
N VAL A 140 6.62 -6.94 3.20
CA VAL A 140 7.98 -6.86 2.63
C VAL A 140 8.97 -7.74 3.40
N LEU A 141 8.84 -7.87 4.72
CA LEU A 141 9.76 -8.69 5.55
C LEU A 141 9.38 -10.17 5.58
N GLU A 142 8.10 -10.52 5.50
CA GLU A 142 7.62 -11.92 5.54
C GLU A 142 7.46 -12.54 4.16
N GLY A 143 7.70 -11.79 3.08
CA GLY A 143 7.76 -12.34 1.72
C GLY A 143 6.44 -12.92 1.19
N GLN A 144 5.30 -12.53 1.76
CA GLN A 144 3.99 -12.88 1.21
C GLN A 144 3.65 -11.95 0.04
N ILE A 145 4.31 -12.17 -1.09
CA ILE A 145 3.73 -11.86 -2.40
C ILE A 145 2.59 -12.88 -2.56
N ILE A 146 1.36 -12.43 -2.35
CA ILE A 146 0.18 -13.22 -2.68
C ILE A 146 0.10 -13.25 -4.22
N GLU A 147 0.50 -14.37 -4.81
CA GLU A 147 0.05 -14.78 -6.16
C GLU A 147 -1.41 -15.23 -6.11
#